data_AF-A0A920CV52-F1
#
_entry.id   AF-A0A920CV52-F1
#
_cell.length_a   1.000
_cell.length_b   1.000
_cell.length_c   1.000
_cell.angle_alpha   90.00
_cell.angle_beta   90.00
_cell.angle_gamma   90.00
#
_symmetry.space_group_name_H-M   'P 1'
#
loop_
_entity.id
_entity.type
_entity.pdbx_description
1 polymer ?
#
loop_
_entity_poly.entity_id
_entity_poly.type
_entity_poly.pdbx_seq_one_letter_code
_entity_poly.pdbx_strand_id
1 'polypeptide(L)' 'MLGIRDDTIRKVYTVLFHSHRYEWFGLDVKLTAQRSMRSEQQVKDAVNWLVKEQYLKWDKERNVFMVPFK' A
#
# COMPACT_ATOMS: atom_id res chain seq x y z
N MET A 1 20.68 -0.90 8.01
CA MET A 1 19.56 -0.37 8.82
C MET A 1 18.25 -0.69 8.11
N LEU A 2 17.59 -1.78 8.51
CA LEU A 2 16.30 -2.25 7.94
C LEU A 2 15.09 -1.79 8.78
N GLY A 3 15.28 -0.97 9.82
CA GLY A 3 14.28 -0.81 10.89
C GLY A 3 13.00 -0.02 10.54
N ILE A 4 13.13 1.15 9.90
CA ILE A 4 12.00 2.10 9.77
C ILE A 4 11.27 1.96 8.43
N ARG A 5 12.01 1.74 7.34
CA ARG A 5 11.44 1.58 6.01
C ARG A 5 10.59 0.30 5.93
N ASP A 6 11.13 -0.80 6.44
CA ASP A 6 10.43 -2.09 6.43
C ASP A 6 9.18 -2.05 7.32
N ASP A 7 9.25 -1.34 8.45
CA ASP A 7 8.07 -1.16 9.32
C ASP A 7 6.99 -0.31 8.64
N THR A 8 7.36 0.76 7.95
CA THR A 8 6.42 1.59 7.17
C THR A 8 5.74 0.76 6.09
N ILE A 9 6.52 0.03 5.29
CA ILE A 9 5.99 -0.85 4.23
C ILE A 9 5.04 -1.89 4.83
N ARG A 10 5.44 -2.56 5.93
CA ARG A 10 4.63 -3.59 6.60
C ARG A 10 3.29 -3.04 7.08
N LYS A 11 3.29 -1.88 7.74
CA LYS A 11 2.04 -1.27 8.25
C LYS A 11 1.12 -0.82 7.13
N VAL A 12 1.65 -0.18 6.09
CA VAL A 12 0.86 0.23 4.92
C VAL A 12 0.27 -0.99 4.22
N TYR A 13 1.09 -2.02 3.96
CA TYR A 13 0.64 -3.26 3.34
C TYR A 13 -0.45 -3.96 4.16
N THR A 14 -0.30 -4.01 5.49
CA THR A 14 -1.29 -4.61 6.40
C THR A 14 -2.64 -3.91 6.27
N VAL A 15 -2.68 -2.57 6.28
CA VAL A 15 -3.92 -1.80 6.11
C VAL A 15 -4.57 -2.11 4.78
N LEU A 16 -3.81 -2.09 3.68
CA LEU A 16 -4.34 -2.35 2.34
C LEU A 16 -4.86 -3.78 2.20
N PHE A 17 -4.10 -4.77 2.68
CA PHE A 17 -4.48 -6.17 2.65
C PHE A 17 -5.77 -6.45 3.41
N HIS A 18 -5.93 -5.90 4.62
CA HIS A 18 -7.15 -6.12 5.40
C HIS A 18 -8.35 -5.31 4.90
N SER A 19 -8.12 -4.19 4.20
CA SER A 19 -9.21 -3.34 3.71
C SER A 19 -9.74 -3.78 2.34
N HIS A 20 -8.89 -4.38 1.49
CA HIS A 20 -9.20 -4.60 0.06
C HIS A 20 -8.66 -5.95 -0.46
N ARG A 21 -8.69 -6.98 0.38
CA ARG A 21 -8.12 -8.29 0.04
C ARG A 21 -8.74 -8.84 -1.25
N TYR A 22 -7.91 -9.09 -2.26
CA TYR A 22 -8.30 -9.69 -3.54
C TYR A 22 -9.29 -8.89 -4.40
N GLU A 23 -9.44 -7.60 -4.10
CA GLU A 23 -10.30 -6.70 -4.84
C GLU A 23 -9.49 -5.55 -5.45
N TRP A 24 -10.01 -4.98 -6.55
CA TRP A 24 -9.47 -3.74 -7.10
C TRP A 24 -10.01 -2.55 -6.31
N PHE A 25 -9.15 -1.63 -5.91
CA PHE A 25 -9.51 -0.49 -5.08
C PHE A 25 -8.80 0.79 -5.52
N GLY A 26 -9.48 1.93 -5.35
CA GLY A 26 -8.84 3.24 -5.40
C GLY A 26 -8.08 3.49 -4.09
N LEU A 27 -6.83 3.93 -4.16
CA LEU A 27 -6.05 4.21 -2.96
C LEU A 27 -6.51 5.52 -2.30
N ASP A 28 -7.12 5.42 -1.12
CA ASP A 28 -7.29 6.56 -0.22
C ASP A 28 -6.02 6.72 0.64
N VAL A 29 -5.13 7.62 0.19
CA VAL A 29 -3.86 7.88 0.86
C VAL A 29 -4.06 8.43 2.28
N LYS A 30 -5.06 9.29 2.48
CA LYS A 30 -5.31 9.93 3.78
C LYS A 30 -5.82 8.92 4.81
N LEU A 31 -6.81 8.10 4.43
CA LEU A 31 -7.32 7.04 5.30
C LEU A 31 -6.24 5.99 5.59
N THR A 32 -5.44 5.62 4.58
CA THR A 32 -4.34 4.65 4.76
C THR A 32 -3.27 5.21 5.70
N ALA A 33 -2.94 6.50 5.59
CA ALA A 33 -2.00 7.19 6.47
C ALA A 33 -2.49 7.17 7.92
N GLN A 34 -3.75 7.52 8.15
CA GLN A 34 -4.38 7.47 9.47
C GLN A 34 -4.33 6.06 10.07
N ARG A 35 -4.76 5.03 9.32
CA ARG A 35 -4.83 3.65 9.81
C ARG A 35 -3.47 3.01 10.03
N SER A 36 -2.47 3.38 9.23
CA SER A 36 -1.09 2.88 9.38
C SER A 36 -0.27 3.69 10.41
N MET A 37 -0.80 4.82 10.89
CA MET A 37 -0.09 5.83 11.70
C MET A 37 1.17 6.32 11.00
N ARG A 38 1.10 6.57 9.68
CA ARG A 38 2.20 7.07 8.84
C ARG A 38 1.80 8.39 8.20
N SER A 39 2.78 9.15 7.71
CA SER A 39 2.47 10.34 6.91
C SER A 39 1.97 9.94 5.52
N GLU A 40 1.23 10.82 4.85
CA GLU A 40 0.81 10.57 3.46
C GLU A 40 1.98 10.34 2.52
N GLN A 41 3.11 11.03 2.74
CA GLN A 41 4.33 10.82 1.94
C GLN A 41 4.89 9.41 2.15
N GLN A 42 4.95 8.94 3.40
CA GLN A 42 5.38 7.58 3.73
C GLN A 42 4.47 6.51 3.09
N VAL A 43 3.15 6.76 3.02
CA VAL A 43 2.21 5.88 2.32
C VAL A 43 2.51 5.85 0.82
N LYS A 44 2.69 7.00 0.16
CA LYS A 44 3.01 7.06 -1.26
C LYS A 44 4.31 6.31 -1.58
N ASP A 45 5.35 6.53 -0.78
CA ASP A 45 6.65 5.86 -0.95
C ASP A 45 6.53 4.34 -0.75
N ALA A 46 5.78 3.91 0.26
CA ALA A 46 5.53 2.50 0.53
C ALA A 46 4.71 1.84 -0.58
N VAL A 47 3.66 2.47 -1.09
CA VAL A 47 2.85 1.96 -2.21
C VAL A 47 3.68 1.84 -3.47
N ASN A 48 4.48 2.85 -3.81
CA ASN A 48 5.39 2.79 -4.96
C ASN A 48 6.37 1.61 -4.85
N TRP A 49 6.91 1.39 -3.66
CA TRP A 49 7.77 0.23 -3.42
C TRP A 49 7.01 -1.09 -3.55
N LEU A 50 5.82 -1.22 -2.95
CA LEU A 50 5.00 -2.42 -3.03
C LEU A 50 4.58 -2.76 -4.47
N VAL A 51 4.32 -1.76 -5.30
CA VAL A 51 4.06 -1.94 -6.75
C VAL A 51 5.32 -2.41 -7.46
N LYS A 52 6.47 -1.76 -7.21
CA LYS A 52 7.75 -2.12 -7.82
C LYS A 52 8.14 -3.57 -7.51
N GLU A 53 7.94 -4.00 -6.27
CA GLU A 53 8.25 -5.35 -5.79
C GLU A 53 7.08 -6.34 -5.99
N GLN A 54 6.06 -5.97 -6.76
CA GLN A 54 4.93 -6.81 -7.16
C GLN A 54 4.09 -7.39 -6.00
N TYR A 55 4.10 -6.71 -4.84
CA TYR A 55 3.16 -6.96 -3.74
C TYR A 55 1.80 -6.26 -3.96
N LEU A 56 1.76 -5.26 -4.83
CA LEU A 56 0.53 -4.64 -5.35
C LEU A 56 0.56 -4.69 -6.87
N LYS A 57 -0.58 -5.03 -7.50
CA LYS A 57 -0.81 -4.75 -8.92
C LYS A 57 -1.40 -3.35 -9.04
N TRP A 58 -0.97 -2.60 -10.06
CA TRP A 58 -1.51 -1.29 -10.38
C TRP A 58 -2.02 -1.28 -11.82
N ASP A 59 -3.32 -1.04 -11.98
CA ASP A 59 -3.94 -0.71 -13.25
C ASP A 59 -3.83 0.82 -13.42
N LYS A 60 -2.97 1.23 -14.34
CA LYS A 60 -2.66 2.64 -14.60
C LYS A 60 -3.80 3.37 -15.31
N GLU A 61 -4.56 2.67 -16.14
CA GLU A 61 -5.65 3.27 -16.93
C GLU A 61 -6.81 3.64 -16.02
N ARG A 62 -7.11 2.77 -15.07
CA ARG A 62 -8.20 2.96 -14.10
C ARG A 62 -7.74 3.60 -12.79
N ASN A 63 -6.42 3.75 -12.60
CA ASN A 63 -5.78 4.20 -11.37
C ASN A 63 -6.25 3.42 -10.12
N VAL A 64 -6.31 2.09 -10.24
CA VAL A 64 -6.71 1.19 -9.15
C VAL A 64 -5.62 0.17 -8.84
N PHE A 65 -5.61 -0.28 -7.60
CA PHE A 65 -4.63 -1.22 -7.07
C PHE A 65 -5.32 -2.53 -6.69
N MET A 66 -4.58 -3.63 -6.65
CA MET A 66 -5.05 -4.90 -6.12
C MET A 66 -3.94 -5.58 -5.33
N VAL A 67 -4.26 -6.11 -4.16
CA VAL A 67 -3.36 -7.01 -3.43
C VAL A 67 -3.57 -8.43 -3.99
N PRO A 68 -2.61 -9.01 -4.72
CA PRO A 68 -2.79 -10.32 -5.34
C PRO A 68 -2.85 -11.43 -4.29
N PHE A 69 -3.55 -12.52 -4.64
CA PHE A 69 -3.37 -13.81 -3.96
C PHE A 69 -1.98 -14.32 -4.33
N LYS A 70 -1.08 -14.43 -3.34
CA LYS A 70 0.19 -15.15 -3.45
C LYS A 70 0.02 -16.50 -2.77
#